data_AF-A0A1A9Z151-F1
#
_entry.id   AF-A0A1A9Z151-F1
#
_cell.length_a   1.000
_cell.length_b   1.000
_cell.length_c   1.000
_cell.angle_alpha   90.00
_cell.angle_beta   90.00
_cell.angle_gamma   90.00
#
_symmetry.space_group_name_H-M   'P 1'
#
loop_
_entity.id
_entity.type
_entity.pdbx_description
1 polymer ?
#
loop_
_entity_poly.entity_id
_entity_poly.type
_entity_poly.pdbx_seq_one_letter_code
_entity_poly.pdbx_strand_id
1 'polypeptide(L)'
;MKISIAILFGGESSEHKISLKSSINVIEAIDKNKYHLILIGVEKDGTLGIRSHKKYILYPNDINRIQLGPPIAYLAVIPGKFKFKFLNLRDKKTFKVDLIFSVLHGEKGENGSFQGLCNTLNIPYVGSGVLGSSSLPRIGAIDIPPEHFPSFKDIIQFSYDHEKMIKWYVSEQYEEEKMFKSILDRMDLINSDINGLYFIDQSLKDIRKV
;
A
#
# COMPACT_ATOMS: atom_id res chain seq x y z
N MET A 1 23.81 6.06 -5.44
CA MET A 1 22.67 6.16 -6.37
C MET A 1 21.40 6.00 -5.53
N LYS A 2 20.38 6.87 -5.66
CA LYS A 2 19.15 6.75 -4.83
C LYS A 2 18.27 5.60 -5.34
N ILE A 3 17.64 4.88 -4.42
CA ILE A 3 16.63 3.85 -4.75
C ILE A 3 15.36 4.56 -5.23
N SER A 4 14.81 4.13 -6.37
CA SER A 4 13.58 4.71 -6.92
C SER A 4 12.34 3.95 -6.45
N ILE A 5 11.47 4.64 -5.71
CA ILE A 5 10.25 4.08 -5.12
C ILE A 5 9.04 4.69 -5.82
N ALA A 6 8.17 3.87 -6.40
CA ALA A 6 6.86 4.32 -6.86
C ALA A 6 5.87 4.29 -5.70
N ILE A 7 5.32 5.44 -5.32
CA ILE A 7 4.22 5.53 -4.36
C ILE A 7 2.92 5.49 -5.15
N LEU A 8 2.13 4.43 -4.94
CA LEU A 8 0.83 4.21 -5.58
C LEU A 8 -0.29 4.54 -4.59
N PHE A 9 -1.20 5.43 -4.97
CA PHE A 9 -2.28 5.92 -4.11
C PHE A 9 -3.54 6.27 -4.92
N GLY A 10 -4.69 6.31 -4.26
CA GLY A 10 -6.02 6.44 -4.87
C GLY A 10 -6.69 5.08 -5.06
N GLY A 11 -7.09 4.78 -6.29
CA GLY A 11 -7.67 3.50 -6.69
C GLY A 11 -9.19 3.51 -6.80
N GLU A 12 -9.73 2.46 -7.42
CA GLU A 12 -11.17 2.19 -7.48
C GLU A 12 -11.62 1.58 -6.14
N SER A 13 -11.92 2.44 -5.18
CA SER A 13 -12.35 2.05 -3.83
C SER A 13 -13.23 3.13 -3.20
N SER A 14 -14.15 2.72 -2.32
CA SER A 14 -14.86 3.65 -1.42
C SER A 14 -13.87 4.42 -0.53
N GLU A 15 -12.70 3.83 -0.27
CA GLU A 15 -11.61 4.37 0.56
C GLU A 15 -10.59 5.19 -0.25
N HIS A 16 -10.89 5.50 -1.51
CA HIS A 16 -10.02 6.31 -2.38
C HIS A 16 -9.48 7.57 -1.68
N LYS A 17 -10.36 8.32 -1.01
CA LYS A 17 -9.99 9.56 -0.29
C LYS A 17 -9.08 9.31 0.91
N ILE A 18 -9.27 8.18 1.60
CA ILE A 18 -8.41 7.74 2.70
C ILE A 18 -7.01 7.46 2.16
N SER A 19 -6.91 6.74 1.03
CA SER A 19 -5.64 6.47 0.35
C SER A 19 -4.89 7.75 -0.03
N LEU A 20 -5.60 8.76 -0.54
CA LEU A 20 -5.00 10.07 -0.82
C LEU A 20 -4.44 10.69 0.47
N LYS A 21 -5.20 10.68 1.56
CA LYS A 21 -4.75 11.26 2.83
C LYS A 21 -3.55 10.51 3.42
N SER A 22 -3.58 9.18 3.45
CA SER A 22 -2.47 8.33 3.89
C SER A 22 -1.20 8.58 3.07
N SER A 23 -1.33 8.78 1.76
CA SER A 23 -0.19 9.03 0.89
C SER A 23 0.59 10.31 1.25
N ILE A 24 -0.09 11.34 1.77
CA ILE A 24 0.56 12.58 2.22
C ILE A 24 1.54 12.26 3.35
N ASN A 25 1.07 11.55 4.38
CA ASN A 25 1.87 11.18 5.54
C ASN A 25 3.07 10.31 5.12
N VAL A 26 2.86 9.32 4.25
CA VAL A 26 3.93 8.45 3.74
C VAL A 26 4.98 9.25 2.98
N ILE A 27 4.57 10.12 2.04
CA ILE A 27 5.49 10.92 1.22
C ILE A 27 6.27 11.93 2.07
N GLU A 28 5.65 12.48 3.12
CA GLU A 28 6.31 13.40 4.06
C GLU A 28 7.36 12.68 4.90
N ALA A 29 7.05 11.48 5.39
CA ALA A 29 7.93 10.70 6.27
C ALA A 29 9.17 10.13 5.56
N ILE A 30 9.10 9.84 4.25
CA ILE A 30 10.24 9.24 3.55
C ILE A 30 11.38 10.25 3.33
N ASP A 31 12.60 9.82 3.66
CA ASP A 31 13.84 10.57 3.43
C ASP A 31 14.17 10.68 1.93
N LYS A 32 13.95 11.88 1.40
CA LYS A 32 14.16 12.22 -0.02
C LYS A 32 15.65 12.33 -0.37
N ASN A 33 16.56 12.32 0.60
CA ASN A 33 18.00 12.25 0.37
C ASN A 33 18.44 10.81 0.04
N LYS A 34 17.79 9.80 0.64
CA LYS A 34 18.06 8.37 0.37
C LYS A 34 17.26 7.84 -0.81
N TYR A 35 16.00 8.26 -0.93
CA TYR A 35 15.05 7.71 -1.90
C TYR A 35 14.63 8.75 -2.95
N HIS A 36 14.40 8.27 -4.17
CA HIS A 36 13.78 9.04 -5.24
C HIS A 36 12.32 8.59 -5.39
N LEU A 37 11.39 9.47 -5.04
CA LEU A 37 9.95 9.15 -5.06
C LEU A 37 9.35 9.45 -6.43
N ILE A 38 8.56 8.49 -6.92
CA ILE A 38 7.75 8.63 -8.12
C ILE A 38 6.29 8.52 -7.69
N LEU A 39 5.54 9.61 -7.83
CA LEU A 39 4.18 9.69 -7.33
C LEU A 39 3.20 9.27 -8.43
N ILE A 40 2.49 8.16 -8.22
CA ILE A 40 1.56 7.59 -9.19
C ILE A 40 0.17 7.53 -8.56
N GLY A 41 -0.71 8.40 -9.05
CA GLY A 41 -2.13 8.34 -8.72
C GLY A 41 -2.82 7.27 -9.56
N VAL A 42 -3.62 6.42 -8.91
CA VAL A 42 -4.55 5.50 -9.55
C VAL A 42 -5.93 6.16 -9.56
N GLU A 43 -6.44 6.46 -10.74
CA GLU A 43 -7.79 6.99 -10.92
C GLU A 43 -8.83 5.92 -10.55
N LYS A 44 -10.10 6.33 -10.40
CA LYS A 44 -11.20 5.40 -10.08
C LYS A 44 -11.52 4.40 -11.19
N ASP A 45 -11.07 4.64 -12.41
CA ASP A 45 -11.17 3.70 -13.52
C ASP A 45 -9.91 2.81 -13.67
N GLY A 46 -8.97 2.91 -12.73
CA GLY A 46 -7.70 2.18 -12.74
C GLY A 46 -6.60 2.83 -13.57
N THR A 47 -6.86 3.98 -14.21
CA THR A 47 -5.84 4.70 -14.99
C THR A 47 -4.69 5.15 -14.09
N LEU A 48 -3.45 4.92 -14.54
CA LEU A 48 -2.24 5.32 -13.82
C LEU A 48 -1.74 6.69 -14.34
N GLY A 49 -1.62 7.66 -13.44
CA GLY A 49 -1.11 9.00 -13.74
C GLY A 49 0.11 9.38 -12.89
N ILE A 50 1.24 9.70 -13.53
CA ILE A 50 2.41 10.26 -12.81
C ILE A 50 2.14 11.72 -12.44
N ARG A 51 2.50 12.12 -11.22
CA ARG A 51 2.21 13.45 -10.67
C ARG A 51 3.44 14.18 -10.17
N SER A 52 3.33 15.51 -10.13
CA SER A 52 4.38 16.37 -9.58
C SER A 52 4.32 16.40 -8.06
N HIS A 53 5.49 16.49 -7.40
CA HIS A 53 5.59 16.62 -5.95
C HIS A 53 4.87 17.85 -5.38
N LYS A 54 4.69 18.91 -6.20
CA LYS A 54 4.04 20.15 -5.77
C LYS A 54 2.50 20.08 -5.83
N LYS A 55 1.95 19.22 -6.70
CA LYS A 55 0.51 19.23 -7.03
C LYS A 55 0.00 17.83 -7.33
N TYR A 56 0.37 16.84 -6.51
CA TYR A 56 -0.12 15.46 -6.63
C TYR A 56 -1.49 15.24 -5.99
N ILE A 57 -1.87 16.09 -5.02
CA ILE A 57 -3.18 16.14 -4.38
C ILE A 57 -3.71 17.57 -4.42
N LEU A 58 -5.02 17.72 -4.56
CA LEU A 58 -5.76 18.96 -4.38
C LEU A 58 -6.55 18.88 -3.06
N TYR A 59 -6.64 20.00 -2.35
CA TYR A 59 -7.31 20.11 -1.05
C TYR A 59 -6.83 19.10 0.01
N PRO A 60 -5.51 19.00 0.28
CA PRO A 60 -4.93 17.97 1.17
C PRO A 60 -5.40 18.02 2.63
N ASN A 61 -6.00 19.15 3.03
CA ASN A 61 -6.49 19.40 4.38
C ASN A 61 -8.01 19.21 4.54
N ASP A 62 -8.74 18.90 3.46
CA ASP A 62 -10.19 18.72 3.47
C ASP A 62 -10.56 17.35 2.90
N ILE A 63 -10.92 16.41 3.76
CA ILE A 63 -11.28 15.03 3.38
C ILE A 63 -12.50 14.97 2.45
N ASN A 64 -13.40 15.94 2.50
CA ASN A 64 -14.59 15.97 1.65
C ASN A 64 -14.26 16.40 0.22
N ARG A 65 -13.23 17.22 0.06
CA ARG A 65 -12.80 17.77 -1.23
C ARG A 65 -11.51 17.15 -1.77
N ILE A 66 -10.79 16.37 -0.97
CA ILE A 66 -9.51 15.77 -1.36
C ILE A 66 -9.68 14.97 -2.65
N GLN A 67 -8.81 15.25 -3.61
CA GLN A 67 -8.79 14.58 -4.90
C GLN A 67 -7.38 14.56 -5.48
N LEU A 68 -7.16 13.69 -6.45
CA LEU A 68 -5.91 13.65 -7.19
C LEU A 68 -5.68 14.99 -7.92
N GLY A 69 -4.43 15.44 -7.90
CA GLY A 69 -3.97 16.53 -8.77
C GLY A 69 -3.87 16.11 -10.23
N PRO A 70 -3.72 17.04 -11.18
CA PRO A 70 -3.64 16.70 -12.60
C PRO A 70 -2.39 15.84 -12.91
N PRO A 71 -2.47 14.87 -13.84
CA PRO A 71 -1.32 14.06 -14.24
C PRO A 71 -0.36 14.88 -15.10
N ILE A 72 0.95 14.63 -14.93
CA ILE A 72 1.97 15.08 -15.90
C ILE A 72 1.85 14.24 -17.18
N ALA A 73 1.60 12.95 -17.01
CA ALA A 73 1.36 11.98 -18.07
C ALA A 73 0.65 10.73 -17.51
N TYR A 74 0.06 9.94 -18.41
CA TYR A 74 -0.44 8.61 -18.10
C TYR A 74 0.64 7.55 -18.31
N LEU A 75 0.52 6.43 -17.60
CA LEU A 75 1.51 5.37 -17.60
C LEU A 75 0.92 4.03 -18.06
N ALA A 76 1.77 3.22 -18.71
CA ALA A 76 1.54 1.78 -18.87
C ALA A 76 2.65 0.99 -18.16
N VAL A 77 2.32 -0.22 -17.68
CA VAL A 77 3.29 -1.11 -17.03
C VAL A 77 3.90 -2.03 -18.07
N ILE A 78 5.24 -2.11 -18.10
CA ILE A 78 5.98 -3.08 -18.90
C ILE A 78 6.56 -4.12 -17.94
N PRO A 79 6.00 -5.35 -17.92
CA PRO A 79 6.57 -6.45 -17.14
C PRO A 79 7.85 -6.98 -17.79
N GLY A 80 8.70 -7.64 -17.01
CA GLY A 80 9.86 -8.32 -17.58
C GLY A 80 11.00 -8.62 -16.61
N LYS A 81 11.89 -9.51 -17.04
CA LYS A 81 12.93 -10.19 -16.26
C LYS A 81 13.98 -9.29 -15.56
N PHE A 82 14.17 -8.03 -16.00
CA PHE A 82 15.31 -7.18 -15.62
C PHE A 82 14.92 -5.81 -15.03
N LYS A 83 14.03 -5.84 -14.04
CA LYS A 83 13.34 -4.69 -13.40
C LYS A 83 12.17 -4.18 -14.23
N PHE A 84 11.01 -4.12 -13.58
CA PHE A 84 9.79 -3.57 -14.17
C PHE A 84 9.98 -2.10 -14.55
N LYS A 85 9.23 -1.66 -15.56
CA LYS A 85 9.30 -0.30 -16.08
C LYS A 85 7.91 0.27 -16.23
N PHE A 86 7.84 1.58 -16.12
CA PHE A 86 6.69 2.33 -16.61
C PHE A 86 7.04 2.94 -17.96
N LEU A 87 6.08 2.88 -18.89
CA LEU A 87 6.07 3.64 -20.13
C LEU A 87 5.28 4.92 -19.91
N ASN A 88 5.91 6.08 -20.08
CA ASN A 88 5.22 7.34 -20.14
C ASN A 88 4.51 7.46 -21.50
N LEU A 89 3.17 7.52 -21.47
CA LEU A 89 2.36 7.51 -22.69
C LEU A 89 2.42 8.82 -23.48
N ARG A 90 2.90 9.92 -22.86
CA ARG A 90 3.04 11.23 -23.50
C ARG A 90 4.28 11.30 -24.39
N ASP A 91 5.45 10.88 -23.88
CA ASP A 91 6.73 10.98 -24.59
C ASP A 91 7.29 9.63 -25.08
N LYS A 92 6.57 8.53 -24.78
CA LYS A 92 6.92 7.14 -25.12
C LYS A 92 8.25 6.68 -24.53
N LYS A 93 8.76 7.35 -23.50
CA LYS A 93 9.98 6.95 -22.79
C LYS A 93 9.65 6.00 -21.65
N THR A 94 10.58 5.08 -21.39
CA THR A 94 10.47 4.17 -20.24
C THR A 94 11.37 4.64 -19.10
N PHE A 95 10.91 4.45 -17.87
CA PHE A 95 11.72 4.66 -16.68
C PHE A 95 11.62 3.45 -15.75
N LYS A 96 12.70 3.20 -15.02
CA LYS A 96 12.81 2.08 -14.09
C LYS A 96 12.35 2.53 -12.70
N VAL A 97 11.77 1.59 -11.97
CA VAL A 97 11.46 1.72 -10.55
C VAL A 97 12.01 0.47 -9.87
N ASP A 98 12.56 0.64 -8.67
CA ASP A 98 13.16 -0.47 -7.92
C ASP A 98 12.11 -1.23 -7.12
N LEU A 99 11.11 -0.53 -6.57
CA LEU A 99 9.98 -1.13 -5.86
C LEU A 99 8.73 -0.23 -5.85
N ILE A 100 7.58 -0.84 -5.58
CA ILE A 100 6.31 -0.16 -5.35
C ILE A 100 6.00 -0.08 -3.85
N PHE A 101 5.66 1.10 -3.37
CA PHE A 101 4.95 1.27 -2.11
C PHE A 101 3.47 1.48 -2.43
N SER A 102 2.63 0.50 -2.11
CA SER A 102 1.19 0.64 -2.23
C SER A 102 0.62 1.33 -1.00
N VAL A 103 -0.11 2.41 -1.22
CA VAL A 103 -0.97 3.07 -0.23
C VAL A 103 -2.43 2.92 -0.66
N LEU A 104 -2.75 1.89 -1.44
CA LEU A 104 -4.11 1.61 -1.92
C LEU A 104 -4.92 0.96 -0.80
N HIS A 105 -6.09 1.51 -0.49
CA HIS A 105 -7.03 0.96 0.49
C HIS A 105 -8.23 0.29 -0.19
N GLY A 106 -8.86 -0.62 0.54
CA GLY A 106 -10.07 -1.32 0.13
C GLY A 106 -9.81 -2.51 -0.75
N GLU A 107 -10.90 -3.08 -1.29
CA GLU A 107 -10.93 -4.45 -1.79
C GLU A 107 -9.71 -4.78 -2.68
N LYS A 108 -9.46 -4.03 -3.75
CA LYS A 108 -8.38 -4.36 -4.70
C LYS A 108 -6.96 -4.11 -4.18
N GLY A 109 -6.79 -3.21 -3.21
CA GLY A 109 -5.48 -2.84 -2.64
C GLY A 109 -5.04 -3.79 -1.53
N GLU A 110 -6.00 -4.29 -0.77
CA GLU A 110 -5.77 -5.00 0.49
C GLU A 110 -6.16 -6.49 0.42
N ASN A 111 -6.97 -6.96 -0.54
CA ASN A 111 -7.40 -8.37 -0.57
C ASN A 111 -6.39 -9.37 -1.21
N GLY A 112 -5.16 -8.94 -1.52
CA GLY A 112 -4.16 -9.77 -2.19
C GLY A 112 -4.13 -9.64 -3.72
N SER A 113 -5.10 -8.95 -4.34
CA SER A 113 -5.15 -8.78 -5.81
C SER A 113 -3.94 -8.00 -6.33
N PHE A 114 -3.63 -6.86 -5.72
CA PHE A 114 -2.47 -6.04 -6.07
C PHE A 114 -1.15 -6.81 -5.85
N GLN A 115 -1.05 -7.51 -4.73
CA GLN A 115 0.11 -8.33 -4.35
C GLN A 115 0.32 -9.48 -5.34
N GLY A 116 -0.77 -10.13 -5.77
CA GLY A 116 -0.78 -11.18 -6.77
C GLY A 116 -0.32 -10.68 -8.15
N LEU A 117 -0.79 -9.49 -8.54
CA LEU A 117 -0.33 -8.83 -9.77
C LEU A 117 1.17 -8.54 -9.70
N CYS A 118 1.65 -7.96 -8.60
CA CYS A 118 3.07 -7.66 -8.44
C CYS A 118 3.94 -8.92 -8.48
N ASN A 119 3.52 -9.99 -7.80
CA ASN A 119 4.20 -11.29 -7.86
C ASN A 119 4.26 -11.83 -9.30
N THR A 120 3.13 -11.78 -10.01
CA THR A 120 3.01 -12.28 -11.40
C THR A 120 3.95 -11.52 -12.34
N LEU A 121 4.07 -10.20 -12.16
CA LEU A 121 4.89 -9.33 -13.01
C LEU A 121 6.34 -9.20 -12.52
N ASN A 122 6.71 -9.90 -11.45
CA ASN A 122 8.02 -9.82 -10.77
C ASN A 122 8.39 -8.38 -10.37
N ILE A 123 7.41 -7.69 -9.77
CA ILE A 123 7.51 -6.31 -9.29
C ILE A 123 7.74 -6.36 -7.77
N PRO A 124 8.88 -5.88 -7.25
CA PRO A 124 9.07 -5.73 -5.81
C PRO A 124 8.08 -4.71 -5.24
N TYR A 125 7.47 -5.03 -4.09
CA TYR A 125 6.56 -4.12 -3.38
C TYR A 125 6.74 -4.18 -1.86
N VAL A 126 6.27 -3.13 -1.17
CA VAL A 126 6.20 -3.03 0.30
C VAL A 126 4.83 -3.52 0.78
N GLY A 127 4.81 -4.30 1.85
CA GLY A 127 3.60 -4.73 2.56
C GLY A 127 3.50 -6.24 2.72
N SER A 128 2.36 -6.69 3.25
CA SER A 128 2.01 -8.10 3.43
C SER A 128 1.97 -8.85 2.08
N GLY A 129 2.35 -10.12 2.08
CA GLY A 129 2.23 -10.99 0.91
C GLY A 129 0.76 -11.31 0.56
N VAL A 130 0.53 -12.06 -0.51
CA VAL A 130 -0.83 -12.42 -0.97
C VAL A 130 -1.67 -13.04 0.15
N LEU A 131 -1.16 -14.04 0.86
CA LEU A 131 -1.91 -14.73 1.93
C LEU A 131 -2.27 -13.80 3.10
N GLY A 132 -1.34 -12.96 3.55
CA GLY A 132 -1.59 -11.99 4.62
C GLY A 132 -2.58 -10.90 4.20
N SER A 133 -2.52 -10.48 2.94
CA SER A 133 -3.45 -9.49 2.39
C SER A 133 -4.86 -10.09 2.20
N SER A 134 -4.95 -11.30 1.63
CA SER A 134 -6.23 -11.98 1.41
C SER A 134 -6.96 -12.41 2.68
N SER A 135 -6.29 -12.39 3.83
CA SER A 135 -6.89 -12.66 5.15
C SER A 135 -7.43 -11.41 5.84
N LEU A 136 -7.25 -10.21 5.26
CA LEU A 136 -7.82 -8.97 5.80
C LEU A 136 -9.36 -9.02 5.73
N PRO A 137 -10.07 -8.89 6.87
CA PRO A 137 -11.52 -8.83 6.88
C PRO A 137 -11.99 -7.55 6.19
N ARG A 138 -12.91 -7.70 5.24
CA ARG A 138 -13.43 -6.59 4.44
C ARG A 138 -14.13 -5.58 5.37
N ILE A 139 -13.88 -4.28 5.20
CA ILE A 139 -14.82 -3.27 5.71
C ILE A 139 -16.07 -3.35 4.80
N GLY A 140 -17.08 -4.06 5.31
CA GLY A 140 -18.21 -4.64 4.57
C GLY A 140 -18.49 -6.12 4.92
N ALA A 141 -17.54 -6.79 5.59
CA ALA A 141 -17.68 -8.12 6.22
C ALA A 141 -17.77 -8.01 7.76
N ILE A 142 -17.99 -6.81 8.29
CA ILE A 142 -18.68 -6.67 9.56
C ILE A 142 -20.16 -6.72 9.19
N ASP A 143 -20.78 -7.88 9.40
CA ASP A 143 -22.22 -8.01 9.15
C ASP A 143 -22.97 -6.91 9.90
N ILE A 144 -23.94 -6.28 9.21
CA ILE A 144 -24.94 -5.45 9.89
C ILE A 144 -25.53 -6.35 10.99
N PRO A 145 -25.54 -5.92 12.27
CA PRO A 145 -26.04 -6.74 13.35
C PRO A 145 -27.45 -7.25 12.98
N PRO A 146 -27.75 -8.54 13.19
CA PRO A 146 -29.06 -9.06 12.83
C PRO A 146 -30.18 -8.27 13.53
N GLU A 147 -31.27 -7.98 12.82
CA GLU A 147 -32.39 -7.22 13.38
C GLU A 147 -33.06 -7.97 14.56
N HIS A 148 -32.87 -9.29 14.63
CA HIS A 148 -33.40 -10.16 15.68
C HIS A 148 -32.33 -11.10 16.23
N PHE A 149 -32.26 -11.17 17.56
CA PHE A 149 -31.41 -12.10 18.30
C PHE A 149 -32.26 -13.14 19.03
N PRO A 150 -31.91 -14.44 19.01
CA PRO A 150 -32.69 -15.49 19.67
C PRO A 150 -32.79 -15.31 21.19
N SER A 151 -31.76 -14.73 21.82
CA SER A 151 -31.74 -14.46 23.25
C SER A 151 -30.82 -13.29 23.61
N PHE A 152 -30.98 -12.76 24.82
CA PHE A 152 -30.09 -11.73 25.36
C PHE A 152 -28.62 -12.19 25.44
N LYS A 153 -28.38 -13.48 25.68
CA LYS A 153 -27.02 -14.05 25.69
C LYS A 153 -26.32 -13.90 24.35
N ASP A 154 -27.07 -14.04 23.25
CA ASP A 154 -26.52 -13.95 21.89
C ASP A 154 -26.15 -12.50 21.54
N ILE A 155 -26.89 -11.51 22.06
CA ILE A 155 -26.57 -10.08 21.92
C ILE A 155 -25.23 -9.75 22.59
N ILE A 156 -25.03 -10.24 23.81
CA ILE A 156 -23.79 -10.01 24.57
C ILE A 156 -22.61 -10.70 23.91
N GLN A 157 -22.79 -11.93 23.42
CA GLN A 157 -21.74 -12.67 22.72
C GLN A 157 -21.35 -11.99 21.41
N PHE A 158 -22.31 -11.58 20.58
CA PHE A 158 -22.05 -10.84 19.34
C PHE A 158 -21.30 -9.54 19.59
N SER A 159 -21.71 -8.78 20.61
CA SER A 159 -21.08 -7.51 20.99
C SER A 159 -19.63 -7.71 21.45
N TYR A 160 -19.37 -8.75 22.23
CA TYR A 160 -18.03 -9.10 22.71
C TYR A 160 -17.09 -9.54 21.58
N ASP A 161 -17.57 -10.39 20.67
CA ASP A 161 -16.78 -10.88 19.54
C ASP A 161 -16.50 -9.76 18.53
N HIS A 162 -17.47 -8.86 18.32
CA HIS A 162 -17.30 -7.67 17.51
C HIS A 162 -16.25 -6.70 18.10
N GLU A 163 -16.31 -6.44 19.41
CA GLU A 163 -15.31 -5.63 20.11
C GLU A 163 -13.90 -6.25 20.02
N LYS A 164 -13.80 -7.57 20.16
CA LYS A 164 -12.54 -8.31 20.03
C LYS A 164 -11.96 -8.20 18.61
N MET A 165 -12.81 -8.25 17.59
CA MET A 165 -12.41 -8.11 16.19
C MET A 165 -11.93 -6.68 15.86
N ILE A 166 -12.60 -5.64 16.37
CA ILE A 166 -12.13 -4.24 16.23
C ILE A 166 -10.78 -4.06 16.90
N LYS A 167 -10.61 -4.58 18.13
CA LYS A 167 -9.34 -4.49 18.85
C LYS A 167 -8.22 -5.22 18.11
N TRP A 168 -8.50 -6.39 17.55
CA TRP A 168 -7.56 -7.12 16.70
C TRP A 168 -7.17 -6.28 15.47
N TYR A 169 -8.13 -5.70 14.75
CA TYR A 169 -7.87 -4.86 13.57
C TYR A 169 -7.00 -3.62 13.89
N VAL A 170 -7.35 -2.90 14.94
CA VAL A 170 -6.56 -1.74 15.41
C VAL A 170 -5.15 -2.19 15.82
N SER A 171 -5.03 -3.35 16.46
CA SER A 171 -3.71 -3.90 16.81
C SER A 171 -2.90 -4.31 15.59
N GLU A 172 -3.53 -4.88 14.56
CA GLU A 172 -2.86 -5.30 13.33
C GLU A 172 -2.34 -4.10 12.53
N GLN A 173 -3.15 -3.04 12.39
CA GLN A 173 -2.73 -1.77 11.79
C GLN A 173 -1.56 -1.13 12.55
N TYR A 174 -1.62 -1.16 13.89
CA TYR A 174 -0.54 -0.63 14.72
C TYR A 174 0.73 -1.49 14.67
N GLU A 175 0.60 -2.82 14.54
CA GLU A 175 1.70 -3.74 14.32
C GLU A 175 2.28 -3.61 12.90
N GLU A 176 1.48 -3.35 11.87
CA GLU A 176 1.96 -3.00 10.53
C GLU A 176 2.71 -1.66 10.53
N GLU A 177 2.20 -0.65 11.24
CA GLU A 177 2.86 0.65 11.38
C GLU A 177 4.18 0.53 12.18
N LYS A 178 4.22 -0.31 13.22
CA LYS A 178 5.44 -0.66 13.94
C LYS A 178 6.40 -1.49 13.10
N MET A 179 5.91 -2.46 12.34
CA MET A 179 6.75 -3.29 11.46
C MET A 179 7.34 -2.41 10.37
N PHE A 180 6.57 -1.47 9.84
CA PHE A 180 7.04 -0.46 8.90
C PHE A 180 8.14 0.42 9.54
N LYS A 181 7.91 0.91 10.76
CA LYS A 181 8.92 1.65 11.52
C LYS A 181 10.17 0.82 11.78
N SER A 182 10.02 -0.45 12.16
CA SER A 182 11.13 -1.38 12.38
C SER A 182 11.86 -1.73 11.08
N ILE A 183 11.19 -1.80 9.94
CA ILE A 183 11.82 -2.02 8.63
C ILE A 183 12.64 -0.79 8.27
N LEU A 184 12.09 0.41 8.45
CA LEU A 184 12.82 1.66 8.24
C LEU A 184 14.04 1.77 9.19
N ASP A 185 13.87 1.46 10.47
CA ASP A 185 14.95 1.47 11.46
C ASP A 185 16.06 0.45 11.11
N ARG A 186 15.67 -0.76 10.67
CA ARG A 186 16.63 -1.78 10.20
C ARG A 186 17.32 -1.39 8.90
N MET A 187 16.63 -0.69 8.00
CA MET A 187 17.23 -0.14 6.79
C MET A 187 18.20 1.02 7.11
N ASP A 188 17.95 1.79 8.18
CA ASP A 188 18.86 2.83 8.67
C ASP A 188 20.11 2.26 9.37
N LEU A 189 20.01 1.07 9.98
CA LEU A 189 21.13 0.33 10.56
C LEU A 189 22.05 -0.31 9.50
N ILE A 190 21.54 -0.56 8.30
CA ILE A 190 22.31 -1.17 7.20
C ILE A 190 22.97 -0.05 6.39
N ASN A 191 24.19 0.31 6.79
CA ASN A 191 25.07 1.11 5.96
C ASN A 191 25.31 0.41 4.61
N SER A 192 25.54 1.20 3.56
CA SER A 192 25.51 0.85 2.14
C SER A 192 26.54 -0.22 1.67
N ASP A 193 26.41 -1.46 2.12
CA ASP A 193 27.16 -2.59 1.58
C ASP A 193 26.23 -3.72 1.12
N ILE A 194 26.60 -4.29 -0.02
CA ILE A 194 25.86 -5.31 -0.81
C ILE A 194 25.46 -6.56 0.02
N ASN A 195 26.06 -6.76 1.18
CA ASN A 195 25.74 -7.84 2.12
C ASN A 195 24.46 -7.61 2.94
N GLY A 196 23.93 -6.38 3.01
CA GLY A 196 22.70 -6.06 3.73
C GLY A 196 21.42 -6.64 3.11
N LEU A 197 21.37 -6.73 1.77
CA LEU A 197 20.24 -7.37 1.07
C LEU A 197 20.19 -8.89 1.31
N TYR A 198 21.34 -9.53 1.56
CA TYR A 198 21.41 -10.96 1.86
C TYR A 198 20.79 -11.31 3.22
N PHE A 199 20.89 -10.40 4.21
CA PHE A 199 20.27 -10.59 5.53
C PHE A 199 18.75 -10.46 5.50
N ILE A 200 18.19 -9.64 4.61
CA ILE A 200 16.74 -9.55 4.39
C ILE A 200 16.23 -10.86 3.77
N ASP A 201 16.96 -11.42 2.79
CA ASP A 201 16.63 -12.71 2.17
C ASP A 201 16.73 -13.90 3.16
N GLN A 202 17.66 -13.85 4.12
CA GLN A 202 17.78 -14.83 5.22
C GLN A 202 16.63 -14.69 6.23
N SER A 203 16.30 -13.46 6.63
CA SER A 203 15.20 -13.19 7.57
C SER A 203 13.83 -13.60 7.03
N LEU A 204 13.64 -13.51 5.70
CA LEU A 204 12.43 -13.96 5.00
C LEU A 204 12.37 -15.49 4.81
N LYS A 205 13.48 -16.23 4.98
CA LYS A 205 13.49 -17.70 4.91
C LYS A 205 12.96 -18.35 6.19
N ASP A 206 13.22 -17.76 7.35
CA ASP A 206 12.75 -18.30 8.63
C ASP A 206 11.22 -18.11 8.82
N ILE A 207 10.65 -17.12 8.16
CA ILE A 207 9.19 -16.87 8.13
C ILE A 207 8.45 -17.90 7.23
N ARG A 208 9.15 -18.64 6.36
CA ARG A 208 8.56 -19.66 5.45
C ARG A 208 8.50 -21.07 6.05
N LYS A 209 8.79 -21.25 7.34
CA LYS A 209 8.82 -22.57 8.00
C LYS A 209 7.73 -22.80 9.06
N VAL A 210 6.70 -21.96 9.11
CA VAL A 210 5.47 -22.22 9.88
C VAL A 210 4.29 -22.30 8.93
#